data_AF-A0A6M3KZQ0-F1
#
_entry.id   AF-A0A6M3KZQ0-F1
#
_cell.length_a   1.000
_cell.length_b   1.000
_cell.length_c   1.000
_cell.angle_alpha   90.00
_cell.angle_beta   90.00
_cell.angle_gamma   90.00
#
_symmetry.space_group_name_H-M   'P 1'
#
loop_
_entity.id
_entity.type
_entity.pdbx_description
1 polymer ?
#
loop_
_entity_poly.entity_id
_entity_poly.type
_entity_poly.pdbx_seq_one_letter_code
_entity_poly.pdbx_strand_id
1 'polypeptide(L)'
;MKCKYATCVIPFAYTPRWGQIVIASLKAFKNARDFKIVVMNNSPERKDIQAILKTPLGEGVTVLAPPANQIWHAGSLEWYVPFLETPYMFALESDCTVNRDGWLDWYASFMKDDFVAMAGWYWMQGEGVDDERHYINSSATLYNSRILKLINQECLNNLDKMICYGVNNEKRLLHDSTAKRIEERAIGCFSEFRGFQQIYPVCPKPNKWWHEPGNWLYNRALCQWECVKVPGAIVWNEIPKAPEYRYNYYGESDETAYVRHYWAGTVSHNFDKHLVLVGWEADCIEWWLHREYDLWKEIVPEPIRKMSLEKGLVKDIDEEIKYALSRIHILKEGDLVRVYRHDAQSYIKKEVPEPIDLGTPGQIVSYNSFYGKWIIRLDREPIGEPYDPQYEDAGKWYTEATALFCVRR
;
A
#
# COMPACT_ATOMS: atom_id res chain seq x y z
N MET A 1 -30.42 -5.56 -19.70
CA MET A 1 -28.97 -5.74 -19.45
C MET A 1 -28.82 -6.64 -18.23
N LYS A 2 -27.98 -7.67 -18.28
CA LYS A 2 -27.63 -8.43 -17.06
C LYS A 2 -26.72 -7.56 -16.20
N CYS A 3 -27.04 -7.41 -14.91
CA CYS A 3 -26.14 -6.73 -13.97
C CYS A 3 -24.83 -7.53 -13.85
N LYS A 4 -23.68 -6.85 -13.80
CA LYS A 4 -22.38 -7.49 -13.58
C LYS A 4 -22.33 -8.09 -12.17
N TYR A 5 -21.64 -9.22 -11.99
CA TYR A 5 -21.56 -9.90 -10.70
C TYR A 5 -20.69 -9.13 -9.70
N ALA A 6 -19.52 -8.67 -10.16
CA ALA A 6 -18.58 -7.94 -9.32
C ALA A 6 -18.03 -6.68 -10.00
N THR A 7 -17.58 -5.74 -9.16
CA THR A 7 -16.70 -4.64 -9.58
C THR A 7 -15.32 -4.89 -9.01
N CYS A 8 -14.32 -5.08 -9.87
CA CYS A 8 -12.92 -5.10 -9.46
C CYS A 8 -12.45 -3.66 -9.27
N VAL A 9 -12.10 -3.28 -8.05
CA VAL A 9 -11.67 -1.92 -7.70
C VAL A 9 -10.18 -1.95 -7.39
N ILE A 10 -9.41 -1.18 -8.15
CA ILE A 10 -7.94 -1.20 -8.12
C ILE A 10 -7.42 0.19 -7.77
N PRO A 11 -7.01 0.41 -6.51
CA PRO A 11 -6.22 1.57 -6.14
C PRO A 11 -4.90 1.58 -6.88
N PHE A 12 -4.59 2.71 -7.51
CA PHE A 12 -3.44 2.84 -8.39
C PHE A 12 -2.72 4.16 -8.15
N ALA A 13 -1.43 4.10 -7.84
CA ALA A 13 -0.57 5.27 -7.76
C ALA A 13 0.91 4.88 -7.95
N TYR A 14 1.64 5.65 -8.74
CA TYR A 14 3.10 5.54 -8.92
C TYR A 14 3.63 4.23 -9.52
N THR A 15 2.78 3.37 -10.11
CA THR A 15 3.16 2.00 -10.46
C THR A 15 2.77 1.60 -11.89
N PRO A 16 3.27 2.29 -12.94
CA PRO A 16 2.77 2.13 -14.31
C PRO A 16 2.89 0.71 -14.87
N ARG A 17 3.95 -0.07 -14.56
CA ARG A 17 4.03 -1.48 -14.99
C ARG A 17 3.09 -2.37 -14.21
N TRP A 18 3.03 -2.27 -12.88
CA TRP A 18 2.02 -2.98 -12.08
C TRP A 18 0.59 -2.70 -12.55
N GLY A 19 0.26 -1.45 -12.88
CA GLY A 19 -1.03 -1.09 -13.48
C GLY A 19 -1.32 -1.84 -14.78
N GLN A 20 -0.31 -2.05 -15.63
CA GLN A 20 -0.48 -2.87 -16.83
C GLN A 20 -0.58 -4.36 -16.50
N ILE A 21 0.23 -4.85 -15.56
CA ILE A 21 0.25 -6.25 -15.10
C ILE A 21 -1.13 -6.67 -14.58
N VAL A 22 -1.68 -5.93 -13.62
CA VAL A 22 -2.96 -6.29 -12.99
C VAL A 22 -4.10 -6.29 -14.01
N ILE A 23 -4.16 -5.30 -14.88
CA ILE A 23 -5.21 -5.19 -15.92
C ILE A 23 -5.05 -6.28 -16.98
N ALA A 24 -3.83 -6.54 -17.43
CA ALA A 24 -3.56 -7.61 -18.39
C ALA A 24 -3.93 -8.98 -17.81
N SER A 25 -3.57 -9.23 -16.54
CA SER A 25 -3.92 -10.48 -15.86
C SER A 25 -5.43 -10.68 -15.73
N LEU A 26 -6.17 -9.64 -15.32
CA LEU A 26 -7.64 -9.69 -15.23
C LEU A 26 -8.31 -9.97 -16.58
N LYS A 27 -7.75 -9.44 -17.67
CA LYS A 27 -8.27 -9.64 -19.03
C LYS A 27 -7.89 -10.98 -19.64
N ALA A 28 -6.78 -11.58 -19.22
CA ALA A 28 -6.27 -12.83 -19.78
C ALA A 28 -7.11 -14.05 -19.35
N PHE A 29 -7.64 -14.03 -18.12
CA PHE A 29 -8.31 -15.18 -17.54
C PHE A 29 -9.84 -15.05 -17.54
N LYS A 30 -10.51 -16.14 -17.91
CA LYS A 30 -11.97 -16.21 -18.10
C LYS A 30 -12.67 -16.62 -16.81
N ASN A 31 -13.92 -16.19 -16.66
CA ASN A 31 -14.82 -16.61 -15.60
C ASN A 31 -16.21 -16.85 -16.18
N ALA A 32 -17.01 -17.69 -15.53
CA ALA A 32 -18.44 -17.80 -15.80
C ALA A 32 -19.19 -16.55 -15.33
N ARG A 33 -18.67 -15.88 -14.29
CA ARG A 33 -19.19 -14.62 -13.76
C ARG A 33 -18.55 -13.41 -14.42
N ASP A 34 -19.40 -12.48 -14.82
CA ASP A 34 -18.98 -11.20 -15.38
C ASP A 34 -18.55 -10.19 -14.32
N PHE A 35 -17.56 -9.37 -14.62
CA PHE A 35 -17.16 -8.24 -13.77
C PHE A 35 -16.89 -6.98 -14.60
N LYS A 36 -16.82 -5.83 -13.91
CA LYS A 36 -16.29 -4.57 -14.45
C LYS A 36 -15.00 -4.20 -13.74
N ILE A 37 -14.11 -3.45 -14.40
CA ILE A 37 -12.84 -3.00 -13.83
C ILE A 37 -12.93 -1.49 -13.59
N VAL A 38 -12.64 -1.09 -12.36
CA VAL A 38 -12.56 0.31 -11.93
C VAL A 38 -11.18 0.54 -11.34
N VAL A 39 -10.43 1.46 -11.93
CA VAL A 39 -9.14 1.90 -11.41
C VAL A 39 -9.34 3.22 -10.67
N MET A 40 -8.96 3.24 -9.41
CA MET A 40 -8.96 4.41 -8.55
C MET A 40 -7.59 5.09 -8.66
N ASN A 41 -7.50 6.15 -9.46
CA ASN A 41 -6.29 6.92 -9.69
C ASN A 41 -5.99 7.83 -8.50
N ASN A 42 -5.08 7.36 -7.66
CA ASN A 42 -4.69 7.96 -6.38
C ASN A 42 -3.51 8.94 -6.53
N SER A 43 -3.03 9.16 -7.75
CA SER A 43 -2.03 10.17 -8.11
C SER A 43 -2.43 10.86 -9.41
N PRO A 44 -3.56 11.60 -9.45
CA PRO A 44 -4.12 12.19 -10.68
C PRO A 44 -3.20 13.21 -11.35
N GLU A 45 -2.28 13.81 -10.60
CA GLU A 45 -1.22 14.69 -11.09
C GLU A 45 -0.17 13.97 -11.94
N ARG A 46 -0.05 12.64 -11.79
CA ARG A 46 0.95 11.84 -12.50
C ARG A 46 0.43 11.28 -13.81
N LYS A 47 1.36 11.09 -14.75
CA LYS A 47 1.07 10.50 -16.07
C LYS A 47 1.03 8.97 -16.04
N ASP A 48 1.30 8.33 -14.91
CA ASP A 48 1.41 6.87 -14.81
C ASP A 48 0.13 6.13 -15.23
N ILE A 49 -1.04 6.72 -14.97
CA ILE A 49 -2.34 6.18 -15.39
C ILE A 49 -2.47 6.08 -16.92
N GLN A 50 -1.69 6.86 -17.67
CA GLN A 50 -1.67 6.82 -19.12
C GLN A 50 -1.10 5.50 -19.66
N ALA A 51 -0.30 4.77 -18.88
CA ALA A 51 0.13 3.42 -19.23
C ALA A 51 -1.06 2.45 -19.43
N ILE A 52 -2.18 2.71 -18.76
CA ILE A 52 -3.44 1.99 -18.98
C ILE A 52 -4.24 2.68 -20.10
N LEU A 53 -4.52 3.98 -19.97
CA LEU A 53 -5.46 4.70 -20.83
C LEU A 53 -5.02 4.84 -22.30
N LYS A 54 -3.71 4.86 -22.58
CA LYS A 54 -3.16 5.03 -23.95
C LYS A 54 -2.77 3.72 -24.62
N THR A 55 -3.20 2.59 -24.06
CA THR A 55 -3.00 1.25 -24.61
C THR A 55 -4.34 0.51 -24.69
N PRO A 56 -4.42 -0.60 -25.45
CA PRO A 56 -5.62 -1.47 -25.46
C PRO A 56 -6.04 -2.00 -24.08
N LEU A 57 -5.16 -1.93 -23.06
CA LEU A 57 -5.52 -2.29 -21.68
C LEU A 57 -6.61 -1.38 -21.11
N GLY A 58 -6.74 -0.12 -21.57
CA GLY A 58 -7.78 0.80 -21.12
C GLY A 58 -9.20 0.46 -21.61
N GLU A 59 -9.35 -0.40 -22.62
CA GLU A 59 -10.66 -0.74 -23.17
C GLU A 59 -11.55 -1.44 -22.12
N GLY A 60 -12.72 -0.88 -21.83
CA GLY A 60 -13.63 -1.43 -20.81
C GLY A 60 -13.17 -1.21 -19.36
N VAL A 61 -12.14 -0.39 -19.12
CA VAL A 61 -11.70 0.03 -17.80
C VAL A 61 -12.26 1.42 -17.49
N THR A 62 -12.92 1.56 -16.35
CA THR A 62 -13.33 2.87 -15.83
C THR A 62 -12.23 3.41 -14.93
N VAL A 63 -11.78 4.65 -15.15
CA VAL A 63 -10.81 5.32 -14.29
C VAL A 63 -11.49 6.47 -13.56
N LEU A 64 -11.36 6.51 -12.24
CA LEU A 64 -11.89 7.57 -11.39
C LEU A 64 -10.79 8.11 -10.50
N ALA A 65 -10.85 9.40 -10.17
CA ALA A 65 -9.97 10.00 -9.17
C ALA A 65 -10.83 10.40 -7.96
N PRO A 66 -10.51 9.95 -6.74
CA PRO A 66 -11.20 10.42 -5.55
C PRO A 66 -10.80 11.89 -5.26
N PRO A 67 -11.56 12.60 -4.41
CA PRO A 67 -11.18 13.92 -3.94
C PRO A 67 -9.79 13.95 -3.31
N ALA A 68 -9.11 15.10 -3.36
CA ALA A 68 -7.73 15.27 -2.86
C ALA A 68 -7.53 14.77 -1.41
N ASN A 69 -8.56 14.90 -0.57
CA ASN A 69 -8.55 14.42 0.81
C ASN A 69 -8.88 12.93 0.97
N GLN A 70 -8.89 12.13 -0.09
CA GLN A 70 -9.14 10.67 -0.09
C GLN A 70 -8.26 9.92 -1.12
N ILE A 71 -7.19 10.55 -1.64
CA ILE A 71 -6.28 9.95 -2.64
C ILE A 71 -5.35 8.87 -2.11
N TRP A 72 -5.41 8.49 -0.83
CA TRP A 72 -4.61 7.36 -0.33
C TRP A 72 -5.31 6.03 -0.60
N HIS A 73 -4.56 4.94 -0.43
CA HIS A 73 -5.00 3.58 -0.73
C HIS A 73 -6.41 3.26 -0.17
N ALA A 74 -6.57 3.26 1.15
CA ALA A 74 -7.85 2.99 1.82
C ALA A 74 -8.95 4.00 1.46
N GLY A 75 -8.61 5.31 1.43
CA GLY A 75 -9.58 6.39 1.20
C GLY A 75 -10.22 6.31 -0.17
N SER A 76 -9.46 5.87 -1.17
CA SER A 76 -9.97 5.68 -2.53
C SER A 76 -10.99 4.56 -2.63
N LEU A 77 -10.79 3.46 -1.87
CA LEU A 77 -11.76 2.37 -1.77
C LEU A 77 -13.03 2.84 -1.05
N GLU A 78 -12.88 3.53 0.08
CA GLU A 78 -14.00 4.11 0.86
C GLU A 78 -14.85 5.05 0.03
N TRP A 79 -14.20 5.95 -0.72
CA TRP A 79 -14.89 6.89 -1.59
C TRP A 79 -15.73 6.17 -2.64
N TYR A 80 -15.27 5.03 -3.15
CA TYR A 80 -15.99 4.28 -4.17
C TYR A 80 -17.19 3.48 -3.62
N VAL A 81 -17.19 3.09 -2.34
CA VAL A 81 -18.22 2.21 -1.73
C VAL A 81 -19.67 2.67 -2.02
N PRO A 82 -20.05 3.96 -1.85
CA PRO A 82 -21.41 4.40 -2.14
C PRO A 82 -21.85 4.15 -3.60
N PHE A 83 -20.90 4.20 -4.54
CA PHE A 83 -21.11 4.06 -5.99
C PHE A 83 -21.16 2.60 -6.47
N LEU A 84 -20.99 1.62 -5.59
CA LEU A 84 -21.08 0.20 -5.98
C LEU A 84 -22.49 -0.16 -6.47
N GLU A 85 -22.59 -0.63 -7.71
CA GLU A 85 -23.86 -1.08 -8.32
C GLU A 85 -23.95 -2.60 -8.42
N THR A 86 -22.81 -3.29 -8.30
CA THR A 86 -22.72 -4.74 -8.41
C THR A 86 -22.96 -5.39 -7.04
N PRO A 87 -23.47 -6.64 -7.01
CA PRO A 87 -23.63 -7.39 -5.76
C PRO A 87 -22.35 -7.52 -4.93
N TYR A 88 -21.20 -7.61 -5.61
CA TYR A 88 -19.90 -7.71 -4.95
C TYR A 88 -18.90 -6.66 -5.43
N MET A 89 -17.94 -6.35 -4.56
CA MET A 89 -16.73 -5.59 -4.85
C MET A 89 -15.54 -6.52 -4.65
N PHE A 90 -14.66 -6.64 -5.65
CA PHE A 90 -13.38 -7.32 -5.50
C PHE A 90 -12.30 -6.26 -5.38
N ALA A 91 -11.76 -6.02 -4.19
CA ALA A 91 -10.67 -5.07 -4.03
C ALA A 91 -9.35 -5.76 -4.38
N LEU A 92 -8.54 -5.10 -5.19
CA LEU A 92 -7.29 -5.67 -5.69
C LEU A 92 -6.24 -4.56 -5.77
N GLU A 93 -5.11 -4.72 -5.08
CA GLU A 93 -3.97 -3.81 -5.24
C GLU A 93 -3.34 -3.94 -6.62
N SER A 94 -2.65 -2.88 -7.05
CA SER A 94 -2.02 -2.84 -8.37
C SER A 94 -0.95 -3.92 -8.58
N ASP A 95 -0.36 -4.45 -7.50
CA ASP A 95 0.68 -5.47 -7.49
C ASP A 95 0.12 -6.88 -7.22
N CYS A 96 -1.13 -7.11 -7.58
CA CYS A 96 -1.73 -8.42 -7.64
C CYS A 96 -1.85 -8.92 -9.08
N THR A 97 -1.77 -10.24 -9.25
CA THR A 97 -2.01 -10.90 -10.53
C THR A 97 -3.04 -11.99 -10.38
N VAL A 98 -3.98 -12.04 -11.32
CA VAL A 98 -4.78 -13.23 -11.56
C VAL A 98 -3.94 -14.20 -12.40
N ASN A 99 -3.93 -15.48 -12.04
CA ASN A 99 -3.07 -16.48 -12.70
C ASN A 99 -3.86 -17.66 -13.29
N ARG A 100 -5.20 -17.67 -13.18
CA ARG A 100 -6.01 -18.81 -13.62
C ARG A 100 -7.45 -18.44 -14.01
N ASP A 101 -7.98 -19.18 -14.98
CA ASP A 101 -9.42 -19.19 -15.29
C ASP A 101 -10.25 -19.62 -14.06
N GLY A 102 -11.42 -19.03 -13.91
CA GLY A 102 -12.35 -19.29 -12.82
C GLY A 102 -11.95 -18.68 -11.48
N TRP A 103 -11.00 -17.73 -11.44
CA TRP A 103 -10.59 -17.06 -10.20
C TRP A 103 -11.75 -16.40 -9.45
N LEU A 104 -12.62 -15.66 -10.15
CA LEU A 104 -13.76 -15.00 -9.55
C LEU A 104 -14.83 -16.03 -9.16
N ASP A 105 -14.97 -17.09 -9.95
CA ASP A 105 -15.89 -18.19 -9.64
C ASP A 105 -15.46 -18.94 -8.37
N TRP A 106 -14.15 -19.09 -8.16
CA TRP A 106 -13.57 -19.66 -6.95
C TRP A 106 -13.89 -18.78 -5.73
N TYR A 107 -13.63 -17.47 -5.77
CA TYR A 107 -14.03 -16.56 -4.69
C TYR A 107 -15.56 -16.59 -4.45
N ALA A 108 -16.34 -16.58 -5.52
CA ALA A 108 -17.80 -16.63 -5.44
C ALA A 108 -18.33 -17.92 -4.80
N SER A 109 -17.58 -19.03 -4.87
CA SER A 109 -17.97 -20.29 -4.20
C SER A 109 -17.97 -20.19 -2.67
N PHE A 110 -17.27 -19.21 -2.11
CA PHE A 110 -17.28 -18.90 -0.68
C PHE A 110 -18.40 -17.95 -0.28
N MET A 111 -18.96 -17.17 -1.23
CA MET A 111 -20.08 -16.25 -1.00
C MET A 111 -21.42 -17.00 -1.14
N LYS A 112 -21.64 -17.98 -0.26
CA LYS A 112 -22.74 -18.96 -0.37
C LYS A 112 -24.14 -18.34 -0.24
N ASP A 113 -24.25 -17.21 0.47
CA ASP A 113 -25.50 -16.50 0.71
C ASP A 113 -25.26 -15.00 1.02
N ASP A 114 -26.34 -14.28 1.31
CA ASP A 114 -26.33 -12.85 1.63
C ASP A 114 -25.85 -12.52 3.05
N PHE A 115 -25.52 -13.53 3.86
CA PHE A 115 -24.98 -13.40 5.21
C PHE A 115 -23.44 -13.34 5.22
N VAL A 116 -22.78 -13.84 4.17
CA VAL A 116 -21.32 -13.70 4.02
C VAL A 116 -20.97 -12.25 3.65
N ALA A 117 -20.21 -11.59 4.52
CA ALA A 117 -19.73 -10.22 4.34
C ALA A 117 -18.54 -10.14 3.38
N MET A 118 -17.61 -11.08 3.48
CA MET A 118 -16.41 -11.11 2.65
C MET A 118 -15.77 -12.50 2.57
N ALA A 119 -15.04 -12.73 1.48
CA ALA A 119 -14.16 -13.87 1.28
C ALA A 119 -12.77 -13.38 0.88
N GLY A 120 -11.78 -13.59 1.74
CA GLY A 120 -10.42 -13.08 1.58
C GLY A 120 -9.39 -13.92 2.32
N TRP A 121 -8.11 -13.63 2.08
CA TRP A 121 -7.05 -14.34 2.78
C TRP A 121 -6.85 -13.75 4.17
N TYR A 122 -6.81 -14.65 5.14
CA TYR A 122 -6.68 -14.35 6.55
C TYR A 122 -5.43 -15.01 7.12
N TRP A 123 -4.69 -14.28 7.96
CA TRP A 123 -3.55 -14.82 8.69
C TRP A 123 -3.54 -14.39 10.15
N MET A 124 -2.84 -15.19 10.95
CA MET A 124 -2.49 -14.84 12.33
C MET A 124 -1.02 -14.43 12.36
N GLN A 125 -0.71 -13.32 13.00
CA GLN A 125 0.68 -12.93 13.27
C GLN A 125 0.92 -12.99 14.79
N GLY A 126 1.90 -13.80 15.20
CA GLY A 126 2.31 -13.95 16.60
C GLY A 126 2.96 -15.31 16.87
N GLU A 127 4.29 -15.33 17.08
CA GLU A 127 4.97 -16.45 17.77
C GLU A 127 5.16 -16.05 19.23
N GLY A 128 4.20 -16.39 20.08
CA GLY A 128 4.33 -16.20 21.52
C GLY A 128 3.06 -15.73 22.21
N VAL A 129 2.87 -16.29 23.40
CA VAL A 129 1.81 -16.06 24.38
C VAL A 129 1.48 -14.56 24.49
N ASP A 130 0.20 -14.20 24.28
CA ASP A 130 -0.45 -12.89 24.54
C ASP A 130 -0.73 -11.91 23.37
N ASP A 131 -0.38 -12.19 22.11
CA ASP A 131 -0.71 -11.27 20.98
C ASP A 131 -1.02 -12.02 19.67
N GLU A 132 -2.07 -12.86 19.67
CA GLU A 132 -2.63 -13.45 18.45
C GLU A 132 -3.39 -12.37 17.67
N ARG A 133 -2.75 -11.78 16.65
CA ARG A 133 -3.40 -10.77 15.81
C ARG A 133 -4.02 -11.38 14.57
N HIS A 134 -5.30 -11.12 14.41
CA HIS A 134 -6.12 -11.54 13.29
C HIS A 134 -6.06 -10.47 12.19
N TYR A 135 -5.67 -10.86 10.98
CA TYR A 135 -5.60 -9.96 9.83
C TYR A 135 -6.38 -10.53 8.65
N ILE A 136 -7.08 -9.66 7.92
CA ILE A 136 -7.51 -9.92 6.55
C ILE A 136 -6.74 -8.99 5.62
N ASN A 137 -6.36 -9.48 4.45
CA ASN A 137 -5.80 -8.62 3.43
C ASN A 137 -6.95 -7.82 2.80
N SER A 138 -6.88 -6.49 2.76
CA SER A 138 -7.84 -5.70 1.99
C SER A 138 -7.77 -5.98 0.49
N SER A 139 -6.62 -6.46 0.02
CA SER A 139 -6.37 -6.84 -1.36
C SER A 139 -6.68 -8.31 -1.63
N ALA A 140 -7.14 -8.58 -2.85
CA ALA A 140 -7.61 -9.87 -3.31
C ALA A 140 -8.70 -10.45 -2.39
N THR A 141 -9.65 -9.59 -2.03
CA THR A 141 -10.80 -9.92 -1.18
C THR A 141 -12.10 -9.54 -1.88
N LEU A 142 -13.06 -10.47 -1.88
CA LEU A 142 -14.41 -10.28 -2.41
C LEU A 142 -15.33 -9.84 -1.26
N TYR A 143 -15.91 -8.66 -1.38
CA TYR A 143 -16.83 -8.06 -0.41
C TYR A 143 -18.27 -8.07 -0.92
N ASN A 144 -19.21 -8.39 -0.05
CA ASN A 144 -20.64 -8.18 -0.31
C ASN A 144 -20.95 -6.68 -0.27
N SER A 145 -21.32 -6.10 -1.42
CA SER A 145 -21.52 -4.65 -1.56
C SER A 145 -22.60 -4.10 -0.62
N ARG A 146 -23.65 -4.88 -0.35
CA ARG A 146 -24.73 -4.45 0.56
C ARG A 146 -24.20 -4.26 1.98
N ILE A 147 -23.48 -5.26 2.49
CA ILE A 147 -22.91 -5.22 3.84
C ILE A 147 -21.81 -4.15 3.92
N LEU A 148 -20.95 -4.08 2.91
CA LEU A 148 -19.89 -3.08 2.84
C LEU A 148 -20.45 -1.65 2.90
N LYS A 149 -21.53 -1.35 2.17
CA LYS A 149 -22.22 -0.06 2.23
C LYS A 149 -22.82 0.23 3.60
N LEU A 150 -23.43 -0.76 4.25
CA LEU A 150 -23.98 -0.60 5.60
C LEU A 150 -22.89 -0.25 6.61
N ILE A 151 -21.79 -1.01 6.62
CA ILE A 151 -20.66 -0.76 7.53
C ILE A 151 -20.01 0.59 7.21
N ASN A 152 -19.82 0.95 5.93
CA ASN A 152 -19.26 2.24 5.56
C ASN A 152 -20.15 3.40 6.04
N GLN A 153 -21.47 3.29 5.90
CA GLN A 153 -22.39 4.31 6.39
C GLN A 153 -22.38 4.39 7.92
N GLU A 154 -22.23 3.27 8.63
CA GLU A 154 -22.01 3.25 10.07
C GLU A 154 -20.74 4.03 10.44
N CYS A 155 -19.61 3.84 9.74
CA CYS A 155 -18.40 4.62 9.97
C CYS A 155 -18.61 6.12 9.78
N LEU A 156 -19.30 6.50 8.71
CA LEU A 156 -19.52 7.91 8.36
C LEU A 156 -20.46 8.59 9.36
N ASN A 157 -21.42 7.84 9.92
CA ASN A 157 -22.33 8.34 10.96
C ASN A 157 -21.69 8.30 12.35
N ASN A 158 -20.71 7.42 12.56
CA ASN A 158 -20.06 7.22 13.84
C ASN A 158 -18.79 8.09 13.97
N LEU A 159 -18.99 9.25 14.59
CA LEU A 159 -17.92 10.15 15.00
C LEU A 159 -17.28 9.73 16.33
N ASP A 160 -17.73 8.64 16.97
CA ASP A 160 -17.07 8.15 18.17
C ASP A 160 -15.59 7.91 17.86
N LYS A 161 -14.75 8.49 18.71
CA LYS A 161 -13.28 8.42 18.73
C LYS A 161 -12.76 7.02 19.10
N MET A 162 -13.58 6.02 18.84
CA MET A 162 -13.46 4.63 19.24
C MET A 162 -12.73 3.89 18.14
N ILE A 163 -11.47 3.52 18.38
CA ILE A 163 -10.64 2.96 17.31
C ILE A 163 -10.24 1.51 17.50
N CYS A 164 -10.08 0.99 18.71
CA CYS A 164 -9.62 -0.39 18.86
C CYS A 164 -10.60 -1.29 19.62
N TYR A 165 -10.57 -2.55 19.21
CA TYR A 165 -10.83 -3.72 20.01
C TYR A 165 -9.48 -4.15 20.58
N GLY A 166 -9.26 -4.10 21.89
CA GLY A 166 -8.03 -4.67 22.49
C GLY A 166 -7.95 -6.19 22.28
N VAL A 167 -6.92 -6.85 22.83
CA VAL A 167 -6.78 -8.32 22.81
C VAL A 167 -8.06 -9.04 23.32
N ASN A 168 -8.90 -8.33 24.08
CA ASN A 168 -10.21 -8.79 24.59
C ASN A 168 -11.43 -8.02 24.04
N ASN A 169 -11.36 -7.42 22.86
CA ASN A 169 -12.44 -6.57 22.30
C ASN A 169 -12.81 -5.33 23.14
N GLU A 170 -11.96 -4.91 24.07
CA GLU A 170 -12.20 -3.70 24.86
C GLU A 170 -12.06 -2.43 24.03
N LYS A 171 -12.91 -1.45 24.35
CA LYS A 171 -13.04 -0.19 23.65
C LYS A 171 -12.03 0.85 24.17
N ARG A 172 -11.23 1.52 23.32
CA ARG A 172 -10.31 2.62 23.75
C ARG A 172 -10.44 3.91 22.92
N LEU A 173 -10.12 5.05 23.57
CA LEU A 173 -10.15 6.41 23.03
C LEU A 173 -8.89 6.78 22.24
N LEU A 174 -9.07 7.64 21.23
CA LEU A 174 -8.00 8.19 20.40
C LEU A 174 -7.11 9.23 21.05
N HIS A 175 -5.88 9.35 20.51
CA HIS A 175 -5.09 10.56 20.61
C HIS A 175 -5.72 11.72 19.80
N ASP A 176 -5.69 12.95 20.32
CA ASP A 176 -6.40 14.12 19.78
C ASP A 176 -6.06 14.42 18.30
N SER A 177 -4.82 14.20 17.88
CA SER A 177 -4.40 14.41 16.49
C SER A 177 -5.05 13.44 15.50
N THR A 178 -5.32 12.19 15.91
CA THR A 178 -6.00 11.19 15.08
C THR A 178 -7.50 11.42 15.08
N ALA A 179 -8.07 11.83 16.22
CA ALA A 179 -9.47 12.24 16.31
C ALA A 179 -9.78 13.40 15.36
N LYS A 180 -8.93 14.44 15.35
CA LYS A 180 -9.05 15.56 14.42
C LYS A 180 -9.00 15.12 12.95
N ARG A 181 -8.13 14.17 12.60
CA ARG A 181 -8.09 13.61 11.24
C ARG A 181 -9.37 12.87 10.85
N ILE A 182 -10.01 12.15 11.77
CA ILE A 182 -11.30 11.48 11.52
C ILE A 182 -12.40 12.49 11.29
N GLU A 183 -12.46 13.51 12.14
CA GLU A 183 -13.43 14.61 12.05
C GLU A 183 -13.27 15.38 10.73
N GLU A 184 -12.03 15.64 10.29
CA GLU A 184 -11.74 16.40 9.06
C GLU A 184 -11.91 15.61 7.76
N ARG A 185 -11.79 14.27 7.80
CA ARG A 185 -11.65 13.45 6.58
C ARG A 185 -12.81 12.50 6.29
N ALA A 186 -13.84 12.44 7.15
CA ALA A 186 -14.99 11.55 6.99
C ALA A 186 -14.56 10.10 6.68
N ILE A 187 -13.88 9.50 7.66
CA ILE A 187 -13.15 8.24 7.49
C ILE A 187 -14.10 7.03 7.45
N GLY A 188 -14.05 6.27 6.36
CA GLY A 188 -14.90 5.12 6.07
C GLY A 188 -14.35 3.77 6.57
N CYS A 189 -14.88 2.69 5.99
CA CYS A 189 -14.68 1.32 6.49
C CYS A 189 -13.30 0.69 6.19
N PHE A 190 -12.58 1.14 5.15
CA PHE A 190 -11.25 0.60 4.84
C PHE A 190 -10.12 1.26 5.63
N SER A 191 -10.42 2.24 6.46
CA SER A 191 -9.39 3.15 6.94
C SER A 191 -8.41 2.48 7.88
N GLU A 192 -7.12 2.66 7.61
CA GLU A 192 -6.04 2.34 8.55
C GLU A 192 -6.15 3.13 9.87
N PHE A 193 -6.85 4.27 9.85
CA PHE A 193 -7.05 5.06 11.05
C PHE A 193 -8.04 4.39 12.00
N ARG A 194 -9.03 3.63 11.50
CA ARG A 194 -9.97 2.85 12.31
C ARG A 194 -9.44 1.42 12.41
N GLY A 195 -9.22 0.90 13.62
CA GLY A 195 -8.65 -0.45 13.80
C GLY A 195 -7.70 -0.56 14.99
N PHE A 196 -6.98 -1.68 15.08
CA PHE A 196 -6.11 -1.95 16.21
C PHE A 196 -4.95 -0.95 16.28
N GLN A 197 -5.07 0.08 17.13
CA GLN A 197 -3.97 0.96 17.49
C GLN A 197 -3.34 0.46 18.78
N GLN A 198 -2.18 -0.20 18.64
CA GLN A 198 -1.36 -0.51 19.80
C GLN A 198 -0.68 0.78 20.26
N ILE A 199 -1.27 1.48 21.22
CA ILE A 199 -0.53 2.46 22.01
C ILE A 199 0.17 1.66 23.12
N TYR A 200 1.43 1.26 22.91
CA TYR A 200 2.26 0.80 24.03
C TYR A 200 3.44 1.73 24.27
N PRO A 201 3.61 2.21 25.51
CA PRO A 201 4.87 2.79 25.98
C PRO A 201 5.90 1.73 26.42
N VAL A 202 5.66 0.41 26.26
CA VAL A 202 6.46 -0.64 26.93
C VAL A 202 6.72 -1.91 26.10
N CYS A 203 6.56 -1.92 24.78
CA CYS A 203 7.00 -3.09 23.99
C CYS A 203 8.49 -2.93 23.63
N PRO A 204 9.40 -3.80 24.10
CA PRO A 204 10.83 -3.74 23.78
C PRO A 204 11.14 -4.14 22.33
N LYS A 205 10.13 -4.52 21.54
CA LYS A 205 10.27 -4.79 20.10
C LYS A 205 9.70 -3.61 19.30
N PRO A 206 10.44 -3.09 18.29
CA PRO A 206 9.96 -2.03 17.42
C PRO A 206 8.89 -2.57 16.47
N ASN A 207 7.65 -2.72 16.94
CA ASN A 207 6.54 -3.12 16.07
C ASN A 207 6.05 -1.92 15.26
N LYS A 208 6.68 -1.73 14.09
CA LYS A 208 6.23 -0.80 13.06
C LYS A 208 4.85 -1.22 12.52
N TRP A 209 3.83 -0.36 12.65
CA TRP A 209 2.96 0.12 11.56
C TRP A 209 2.14 -0.81 10.63
N TRP A 210 1.84 -2.07 10.95
CA TRP A 210 0.93 -2.86 10.09
C TRP A 210 -0.56 -2.62 10.45
N HIS A 211 -1.07 -1.44 10.08
CA HIS A 211 -2.51 -1.16 10.02
C HIS A 211 -3.01 -1.45 8.61
N GLU A 212 -3.18 -2.73 8.29
CA GLU A 212 -3.73 -3.13 6.99
C GLU A 212 -5.10 -2.47 6.79
N PRO A 213 -5.33 -1.80 5.64
CA PRO A 213 -6.65 -1.30 5.30
C PRO A 213 -7.71 -2.40 5.47
N GLY A 214 -8.88 -2.02 5.96
CA GLY A 214 -10.00 -2.96 6.14
C GLY A 214 -9.89 -3.92 7.34
N ASN A 215 -8.84 -3.87 8.18
CA ASN A 215 -8.78 -4.70 9.39
C ASN A 215 -9.92 -4.38 10.38
N TRP A 216 -10.28 -3.10 10.54
CA TRP A 216 -11.46 -2.73 11.32
C TRP A 216 -12.76 -3.23 10.70
N LEU A 217 -12.89 -3.11 9.37
CA LEU A 217 -14.05 -3.62 8.63
C LEU A 217 -14.24 -5.11 8.89
N TYR A 218 -13.18 -5.91 8.86
CA TYR A 218 -13.23 -7.34 9.17
C TYR A 218 -13.72 -7.62 10.58
N ASN A 219 -13.10 -7.01 11.59
CA ASN A 219 -13.48 -7.23 12.98
C ASN A 219 -14.92 -6.78 13.26
N ARG A 220 -15.32 -5.64 12.69
CA ARG A 220 -16.69 -5.15 12.79
C ARG A 220 -17.67 -6.09 12.08
N ALA A 221 -17.30 -6.62 10.92
CA ALA A 221 -18.14 -7.55 10.18
C ALA A 221 -18.38 -8.84 10.95
N LEU A 222 -17.35 -9.42 11.59
CA LEU A 222 -17.44 -10.62 12.42
C LEU A 222 -18.45 -10.51 13.57
N CYS A 223 -18.74 -9.29 14.06
CA CYS A 223 -19.75 -9.11 15.10
C CYS A 223 -21.18 -9.45 14.64
N GLN A 224 -21.44 -9.52 13.33
CA GLN A 224 -22.80 -9.63 12.78
C GLN A 224 -22.94 -10.51 11.53
N TRP A 225 -21.85 -10.78 10.81
CA TRP A 225 -21.84 -11.51 9.54
C TRP A 225 -20.70 -12.52 9.48
N GLU A 226 -20.82 -13.48 8.56
CA GLU A 226 -19.75 -14.45 8.30
C GLU A 226 -18.64 -13.80 7.46
N CYS A 227 -17.38 -14.03 7.83
CA CYS A 227 -16.21 -13.69 7.02
C CYS A 227 -15.43 -14.97 6.73
N VAL A 228 -15.24 -15.29 5.45
CA VAL A 228 -14.66 -16.56 5.01
C VAL A 228 -13.17 -16.40 4.71
N LYS A 229 -12.36 -17.26 5.31
CA LYS A 229 -10.95 -17.44 4.96
C LYS A 229 -10.84 -18.26 3.68
N VAL A 230 -10.31 -17.67 2.61
CA VAL A 230 -9.93 -18.44 1.42
C VAL A 230 -8.57 -19.13 1.61
N PRO A 231 -8.34 -20.32 1.00
CA PRO A 231 -7.04 -20.96 0.97
C PRO A 231 -5.94 -20.03 0.43
N GLY A 232 -4.77 -20.05 1.08
CA GLY A 232 -3.62 -19.25 0.69
C GLY A 232 -2.57 -19.19 1.78
N ALA A 233 -1.36 -18.79 1.42
CA ALA A 233 -0.24 -18.65 2.35
C ALA A 233 0.69 -17.50 1.94
N ILE A 234 1.46 -17.03 2.92
CA ILE A 234 2.65 -16.21 2.66
C ILE A 234 3.78 -17.16 2.27
N VAL A 235 4.47 -16.83 1.20
CA VAL A 235 5.74 -17.45 0.85
C VAL A 235 6.87 -16.52 1.26
N TRP A 236 7.77 -17.07 2.07
CA TRP A 236 8.98 -16.41 2.54
C TRP A 236 10.16 -16.98 1.76
N ASN A 237 10.77 -16.17 0.89
CA ASN A 237 12.04 -16.56 0.29
C ASN A 237 13.17 -15.73 0.88
N GLU A 238 14.20 -16.41 1.39
CA GLU A 238 15.46 -15.79 1.74
C GLU A 238 16.27 -15.56 0.46
N ILE A 239 16.28 -14.33 -0.05
CA ILE A 239 17.20 -13.93 -1.10
C ILE A 239 18.40 -13.23 -0.43
N PRO A 240 19.65 -13.62 -0.71
CA PRO A 240 20.81 -12.89 -0.22
C PRO A 240 20.70 -11.41 -0.60
N LYS A 241 20.71 -10.52 0.40
CA LYS A 241 20.47 -9.06 0.31
C LYS A 241 19.02 -8.60 0.11
N ALA A 242 18.05 -9.48 -0.11
CA ALA A 242 16.62 -9.17 -0.11
C ALA A 242 15.87 -10.14 0.83
N PRO A 243 16.15 -10.07 2.16
CA PRO A 243 15.66 -11.04 3.15
C PRO A 243 14.14 -11.00 3.38
N GLU A 244 13.41 -10.12 2.69
CA GLU A 244 11.95 -9.96 2.83
C GLU A 244 11.23 -10.09 1.48
N TYR A 245 11.62 -11.07 0.64
CA TYR A 245 10.73 -11.47 -0.44
C TYR A 245 9.48 -12.10 0.14
N ARG A 246 8.39 -11.33 0.13
CA ARG A 246 7.06 -11.78 0.51
C ARG A 246 6.17 -11.69 -0.72
N TYR A 247 5.53 -12.79 -1.05
CA TYR A 247 4.30 -12.75 -1.82
C TYR A 247 3.31 -13.67 -1.15
N ASN A 248 2.03 -13.40 -1.38
CA ASN A 248 0.98 -14.30 -0.97
C ASN A 248 0.39 -14.93 -2.21
N TYR A 249 0.07 -16.21 -2.11
CA TYR A 249 -0.78 -16.86 -3.09
C TYR A 249 -2.14 -17.17 -2.48
N TYR A 250 -3.17 -17.18 -3.34
CA TYR A 250 -4.56 -17.45 -2.99
C TYR A 250 -4.99 -18.67 -3.80
N GLY A 251 -5.09 -19.82 -3.15
CA GLY A 251 -5.30 -21.13 -3.75
C GLY A 251 -4.81 -22.26 -2.85
N GLU A 252 -4.93 -23.50 -3.32
CA GLU A 252 -4.53 -24.70 -2.56
C GLU A 252 -3.00 -24.83 -2.43
N SER A 253 -2.27 -24.32 -3.42
CA SER A 253 -0.80 -24.30 -3.46
C SER A 253 -0.34 -23.13 -4.31
N ASP A 254 0.94 -22.78 -4.26
CA ASP A 254 1.49 -21.71 -5.10
C ASP A 254 1.37 -22.04 -6.60
N GLU A 255 1.59 -23.30 -6.99
CA GLU A 255 1.48 -23.75 -8.37
C GLU A 255 0.05 -23.67 -8.92
N THR A 256 -0.95 -23.74 -8.03
CA THR A 256 -2.38 -23.72 -8.38
C THR A 256 -3.08 -22.42 -8.00
N ALA A 257 -2.31 -21.40 -7.64
CA ALA A 257 -2.82 -20.10 -7.19
C ALA A 257 -3.74 -19.44 -8.23
N TYR A 258 -4.91 -18.98 -7.77
CA TYR A 258 -5.81 -18.16 -8.56
C TYR A 258 -5.33 -16.71 -8.63
N VAL A 259 -4.82 -16.20 -7.50
CA VAL A 259 -4.27 -14.85 -7.38
C VAL A 259 -2.91 -14.94 -6.69
N ARG A 260 -1.98 -14.06 -7.09
CA ARG A 260 -0.75 -13.76 -6.33
C ARG A 260 -0.72 -12.28 -5.99
N HIS A 261 -0.29 -11.95 -4.79
CA HIS A 261 -0.09 -10.58 -4.32
C HIS A 261 1.39 -10.42 -3.96
N TYR A 262 2.12 -9.56 -4.68
CA TYR A 262 3.58 -9.49 -4.65
C TYR A 262 4.17 -8.51 -3.64
N TRP A 263 3.32 -7.81 -2.87
CA TRP A 263 3.67 -6.88 -1.78
C TRP A 263 4.81 -5.91 -2.11
N ALA A 264 4.75 -5.29 -3.28
CA ALA A 264 5.85 -4.50 -3.81
C ALA A 264 5.44 -3.27 -4.59
N GLY A 265 4.18 -3.11 -4.98
CA GLY A 265 3.73 -1.91 -5.68
C GLY A 265 4.02 -0.65 -4.87
N THR A 266 3.99 -0.76 -3.54
CA THR A 266 4.37 0.33 -2.64
C THR A 266 5.88 0.47 -2.50
N VAL A 267 6.59 -0.59 -2.11
CA VAL A 267 8.03 -0.55 -1.77
C VAL A 267 8.92 -0.26 -2.98
N SER A 268 8.65 -0.89 -4.12
CA SER A 268 9.49 -0.77 -5.33
C SER A 268 9.50 0.63 -5.93
N HIS A 269 8.50 1.46 -5.64
CA HIS A 269 8.38 2.84 -6.15
C HIS A 269 8.37 3.88 -5.03
N ASN A 270 8.82 3.52 -3.81
CA ASN A 270 8.89 4.46 -2.69
C ASN A 270 9.76 5.69 -3.02
N PHE A 271 10.80 5.55 -3.87
CA PHE A 271 11.65 6.66 -4.32
C PHE A 271 10.92 7.79 -5.06
N ASP A 272 9.74 7.49 -5.59
CA ASP A 272 8.86 8.45 -6.27
C ASP A 272 7.80 9.03 -5.32
N LYS A 273 7.56 8.41 -4.16
CA LYS A 273 6.59 8.83 -3.14
C LYS A 273 7.23 9.63 -2.01
N HIS A 274 8.42 9.23 -1.58
CA HIS A 274 9.17 9.83 -0.48
C HIS A 274 10.66 9.50 -0.60
N LEU A 275 11.47 10.11 0.27
CA LEU A 275 12.89 9.79 0.34
C LEU A 275 13.06 8.36 0.90
N VAL A 276 13.77 7.52 0.16
CA VAL A 276 14.14 6.17 0.62
C VAL A 276 15.32 6.31 1.57
N LEU A 277 15.07 6.03 2.84
CA LEU A 277 16.06 6.15 3.92
C LEU A 277 16.40 4.79 4.52
N VAL A 278 15.55 3.78 4.31
CA VAL A 278 15.75 2.48 4.93
C VAL A 278 16.76 1.69 4.09
N GLY A 279 17.89 1.31 4.69
CA GLY A 279 18.99 0.67 3.98
C GLY A 279 18.58 -0.56 3.17
N TRP A 280 17.68 -1.40 3.70
CA TRP A 280 17.20 -2.58 2.98
C TRP A 280 16.35 -2.23 1.74
N GLU A 281 15.54 -1.16 1.78
CA GLU A 281 14.75 -0.72 0.63
C GLU A 281 15.67 -0.23 -0.49
N ALA A 282 16.71 0.53 -0.12
CA ALA A 282 17.72 1.03 -1.04
C ALA A 282 18.57 -0.11 -1.65
N ASP A 283 19.01 -1.07 -0.84
CA ASP A 283 19.84 -2.18 -1.28
C ASP A 283 19.09 -3.17 -2.20
N CYS A 284 17.76 -3.18 -2.16
CA CYS A 284 16.92 -4.10 -2.96
C CYS A 284 16.30 -3.45 -4.20
N ILE A 285 16.50 -2.16 -4.44
CA ILE A 285 15.72 -1.41 -5.45
C ILE A 285 15.82 -2.03 -6.86
N GLU A 286 17.04 -2.38 -7.28
CA GLU A 286 17.30 -2.97 -8.60
C GLU A 286 16.58 -4.32 -8.72
N TRP A 287 16.65 -5.13 -7.67
CA TRP A 287 16.01 -6.44 -7.64
C TRP A 287 14.48 -6.32 -7.73
N TRP A 288 13.87 -5.38 -7.01
CA TRP A 288 12.42 -5.13 -7.09
C TRP A 288 11.98 -4.71 -8.49
N LEU A 289 12.71 -3.78 -9.12
CA LEU A 289 12.41 -3.27 -10.46
C LEU A 289 12.61 -4.36 -11.54
N HIS A 290 13.67 -5.17 -11.43
CA HIS A 290 13.87 -6.30 -12.34
C HIS A 290 12.75 -7.33 -12.22
N ARG A 291 12.32 -7.68 -10.99
CA ARG A 291 11.19 -8.59 -10.80
C ARG A 291 9.90 -8.05 -11.42
N GLU A 292 9.58 -6.78 -11.20
CA GLU A 292 8.41 -6.15 -11.83
C GLU A 292 8.51 -6.17 -13.35
N TYR A 293 9.70 -5.90 -13.90
CA TYR A 293 9.94 -5.96 -15.34
C TYR A 293 9.81 -7.38 -15.91
N ASP A 294 10.28 -8.39 -15.20
CA ASP A 294 10.14 -9.80 -15.60
C ASP A 294 8.68 -10.25 -15.58
N LEU A 295 7.93 -9.91 -14.52
CA LEU A 295 6.48 -10.14 -14.46
C LEU A 295 5.74 -9.39 -15.56
N TRP A 296 6.16 -8.16 -15.88
CA TRP A 296 5.61 -7.38 -16.97
C TRP A 296 5.81 -8.08 -18.31
N LYS A 297 7.00 -8.65 -18.55
CA LYS A 297 7.30 -9.47 -19.75
C LYS A 297 6.56 -10.80 -19.78
N GLU A 298 6.21 -11.36 -18.64
CA GLU A 298 5.45 -12.61 -18.56
C GLU A 298 3.97 -12.36 -18.89
N ILE A 299 3.38 -11.32 -18.31
CA ILE A 299 1.92 -11.14 -18.25
C ILE A 299 1.39 -10.19 -19.34
N VAL A 300 2.08 -9.08 -19.60
CA VAL A 300 1.57 -8.03 -20.50
C VAL A 300 1.95 -8.35 -21.94
N PRO A 301 1.01 -8.46 -22.91
CA PRO A 301 1.36 -8.83 -24.29
C PRO A 301 2.43 -7.95 -24.94
N GLU A 302 3.36 -8.55 -25.68
CA GLU A 302 4.49 -7.86 -26.31
C GLU A 302 4.10 -6.60 -27.13
N PRO A 303 3.02 -6.59 -27.94
CA PRO A 303 2.62 -5.38 -28.66
C PRO A 303 2.29 -4.19 -27.75
N ILE A 304 1.71 -4.45 -26.57
CA ILE A 304 1.41 -3.42 -25.57
C ILE A 304 2.69 -2.94 -24.92
N ARG A 305 3.64 -3.85 -24.62
CA ARG A 305 4.93 -3.50 -24.04
C ARG A 305 5.74 -2.59 -24.95
N LYS A 306 5.88 -2.95 -26.24
CA LYS A 306 6.56 -2.12 -27.25
C LYS A 306 5.93 -0.73 -27.35
N MET A 307 4.61 -0.68 -27.49
CA MET A 307 3.88 0.59 -27.53
C MET A 307 4.13 1.45 -26.29
N SER A 308 4.19 0.83 -25.10
CA SER A 308 4.37 1.54 -23.84
C SER A 308 5.75 2.17 -23.73
N LEU A 309 6.78 1.47 -24.18
CA LEU A 309 8.16 1.98 -24.24
C LEU A 309 8.28 3.08 -25.31
N GLU A 310 7.80 2.83 -26.54
CA GLU A 310 7.87 3.78 -27.65
C GLU A 310 7.18 5.11 -27.36
N LYS A 311 6.08 5.07 -26.60
CA LYS A 311 5.33 6.27 -26.19
C LYS A 311 5.82 6.88 -24.87
N GLY A 312 6.84 6.31 -24.23
CA GLY A 312 7.32 6.75 -22.92
C GLY A 312 6.26 6.68 -21.81
N LEU A 313 5.31 5.74 -21.91
CA LEU A 313 4.28 5.51 -20.88
C LEU A 313 4.83 4.72 -19.70
N VAL A 314 5.87 3.93 -19.97
CA VAL A 314 6.65 3.14 -19.03
C VAL A 314 8.12 3.41 -19.37
N LYS A 315 8.98 3.57 -18.36
CA LYS A 315 10.42 3.75 -18.56
C LYS A 315 11.07 2.45 -19.05
N ASP A 316 12.17 2.55 -19.77
CA ASP A 316 13.04 1.39 -19.91
C ASP A 316 13.58 0.96 -18.53
N ILE A 317 13.85 -0.33 -18.35
CA ILE A 317 14.29 -0.85 -17.05
C ILE A 317 15.63 -0.25 -16.61
N ASP A 318 16.57 -0.07 -17.53
CA ASP A 318 17.89 0.48 -17.20
C ASP A 318 17.78 1.98 -16.87
N GLU A 319 16.91 2.70 -17.58
CA GLU A 319 16.61 4.11 -17.30
C GLU A 319 15.93 4.30 -15.95
N GLU A 320 15.00 3.41 -15.61
CA GLU A 320 14.28 3.46 -14.34
C GLU A 320 15.18 3.09 -13.17
N ILE A 321 16.02 2.07 -13.30
CA ILE A 321 17.02 1.72 -12.29
C ILE A 321 17.96 2.91 -12.06
N LYS A 322 18.50 3.49 -13.14
CA LYS A 322 19.37 4.67 -13.05
C LYS A 322 18.66 5.83 -12.34
N TYR A 323 17.40 6.07 -12.69
CA TYR A 323 16.59 7.09 -12.04
C TYR A 323 16.35 6.78 -10.56
N ALA A 324 15.94 5.56 -10.21
CA ALA A 324 15.68 5.16 -8.83
C ALA A 324 16.95 5.26 -7.96
N LEU A 325 18.09 4.81 -8.46
CA LEU A 325 19.39 4.94 -7.79
C LEU A 325 19.81 6.40 -7.61
N SER A 326 19.46 7.30 -8.54
CA SER A 326 19.71 8.74 -8.39
C SER A 326 18.92 9.40 -7.26
N ARG A 327 17.82 8.76 -6.83
CA ARG A 327 16.95 9.20 -5.72
C ARG A 327 17.37 8.61 -4.37
N ILE A 328 18.28 7.65 -4.37
CA ILE A 328 18.80 7.03 -3.15
C ILE A 328 19.97 7.87 -2.65
N HIS A 329 19.80 8.43 -1.45
CA HIS A 329 20.85 9.15 -0.77
C HIS A 329 21.67 8.19 0.09
N ILE A 330 22.84 7.78 -0.42
CA ILE A 330 23.82 7.04 0.38
C ILE A 330 24.70 8.07 1.09
N LEU A 331 24.60 8.13 2.41
CA LEU A 331 25.49 8.92 3.25
C LEU A 331 26.89 8.30 3.22
N LYS A 332 27.91 9.13 3.00
CA LYS A 332 29.32 8.75 3.07
C LYS A 332 29.91 9.21 4.39
N GLU A 333 30.96 8.53 4.82
CA GLU A 333 31.77 8.99 5.96
C GLU A 333 32.26 10.43 5.71
N GLY A 334 32.05 11.31 6.69
CA GLY A 334 32.36 12.74 6.58
C GLY A 334 31.24 13.62 6.00
N ASP A 335 30.11 13.05 5.58
CA ASP A 335 28.94 13.86 5.18
C ASP A 335 28.40 14.64 6.38
N LEU A 336 28.25 15.96 6.22
CA LEU A 336 27.63 16.83 7.22
C LEU A 336 26.12 16.59 7.23
N VAL A 337 25.64 16.00 8.33
CA VAL A 337 24.23 15.71 8.56
C VAL A 337 23.70 16.70 9.59
N ARG A 338 22.82 17.63 9.20
CA ARG A 338 22.13 18.50 10.18
C ARG A 338 20.92 17.79 10.73
N VAL A 339 20.82 17.70 12.05
CA VAL A 339 19.70 17.05 12.72
C VAL A 339 18.89 18.07 13.52
N TYR A 340 17.63 18.27 13.14
CA TYR A 340 16.71 19.15 13.85
C TYR A 340 15.83 18.32 14.77
N ARG A 341 15.71 18.73 16.03
CA ARG A 341 14.74 18.13 16.94
C ARG A 341 13.40 18.84 16.78
N HIS A 342 12.37 18.07 16.42
CA HIS A 342 10.99 18.51 16.38
C HIS A 342 10.36 18.22 17.73
N ASP A 343 10.08 19.28 18.48
CA ASP A 343 9.33 19.18 19.72
C ASP A 343 7.84 19.10 19.38
N ALA A 344 7.21 17.96 19.69
CA ALA A 344 5.85 17.66 19.25
C ALA A 344 4.80 18.62 19.84
N GLN A 345 5.15 19.39 20.87
CA GLN A 345 4.25 20.30 21.57
C GLN A 345 4.31 21.76 21.08
N SER A 346 5.33 22.19 20.33
CA SER A 346 5.54 23.63 20.07
C SER A 346 5.66 24.04 18.60
N TYR A 347 5.79 23.12 17.63
CA TYR A 347 6.12 23.44 16.23
C TYR A 347 7.39 24.32 16.06
N ILE A 348 8.23 24.45 17.10
CA ILE A 348 9.47 25.21 17.04
C ILE A 348 10.59 24.27 16.58
N LYS A 349 11.17 24.54 15.40
CA LYS A 349 12.40 23.90 14.94
C LYS A 349 13.58 24.47 15.74
N LYS A 350 14.22 23.64 16.58
CA LYS A 350 15.53 23.96 17.14
C LYS A 350 16.60 23.13 16.42
N GLU A 351 17.57 23.82 15.84
CA GLU A 351 18.82 23.21 15.40
C GLU A 351 19.55 22.70 16.64
N VAL A 352 19.92 21.42 16.65
CA VAL A 352 20.72 20.86 17.75
C VAL A 352 22.18 21.05 17.34
N PRO A 353 22.96 21.85 18.07
CA PRO A 353 24.32 22.22 17.67
C PRO A 353 25.36 21.13 17.95
N GLU A 354 24.95 19.96 18.45
CA GLU A 354 25.88 18.89 18.80
C GLU A 354 26.16 17.98 17.58
N PRO A 355 27.44 17.73 17.24
CA PRO A 355 27.78 16.74 16.23
C PRO A 355 27.27 15.37 16.69
N ILE A 356 26.42 14.74 15.88
CA ILE A 356 26.01 13.36 16.13
C ILE A 356 27.17 12.47 15.71
N ASP A 357 27.78 11.80 16.69
CA ASP A 357 28.67 10.69 16.44
C ASP A 357 27.87 9.59 15.73
N LEU A 358 28.08 9.43 14.43
CA LEU A 358 27.44 8.39 13.61
C LEU A 358 27.97 6.98 13.93
N GLY A 359 28.81 6.86 14.97
CA GLY A 359 29.43 5.62 15.38
C GLY A 359 30.57 5.21 14.45
N THR A 360 31.27 4.16 14.85
CA THR A 360 32.31 3.54 14.04
C THR A 360 31.74 2.98 12.72
N PRO A 361 32.51 2.99 11.61
CA PRO A 361 32.11 2.38 10.35
C PRO A 361 31.57 0.96 10.53
N GLY A 362 30.31 0.72 10.16
CA GLY A 362 29.64 -0.57 10.27
C GLY A 362 28.69 -0.74 11.46
N GLN A 363 28.39 0.29 12.24
CA GLN A 363 27.26 0.28 13.18
C GLN A 363 25.97 0.79 12.51
N ILE A 364 24.87 0.04 12.67
CA ILE A 364 23.52 0.52 12.39
C ILE A 364 23.14 1.45 13.55
N VAL A 365 23.07 2.76 13.29
CA VAL A 365 22.57 3.72 14.28
C VAL A 365 21.08 3.90 14.06
N SER A 366 20.27 3.29 14.92
CA SER A 366 18.83 3.54 15.00
C SER A 366 18.57 4.62 16.05
N TYR A 367 18.22 5.83 15.61
CA TYR A 367 17.66 6.85 16.51
C TYR A 367 16.15 6.75 16.50
N ASN A 368 15.60 6.02 17.45
CA ASN A 368 14.16 5.93 17.67
C ASN A 368 13.80 6.74 18.91
N SER A 369 13.56 8.05 18.77
CA SER A 369 13.12 8.87 19.91
C SER A 369 11.61 9.03 19.91
N PHE A 370 10.97 8.29 20.81
CA PHE A 370 9.54 8.34 21.12
C PHE A 370 9.01 9.71 21.63
N TYR A 371 9.84 10.76 21.71
CA TYR A 371 9.44 12.10 22.19
C TYR A 371 10.00 13.27 21.36
N GLY A 372 10.38 13.04 20.11
CA GLY A 372 10.72 14.13 19.18
C GLY A 372 11.08 13.57 17.82
N LYS A 373 10.55 14.14 16.74
CA LYS A 373 11.01 13.77 15.38
C LYS A 373 12.40 14.39 15.19
N TRP A 374 13.41 13.62 14.84
CA TRP A 374 14.65 14.19 14.32
C TRP A 374 14.52 14.35 12.81
N ILE A 375 14.72 15.55 12.28
CA ILE A 375 14.70 15.86 10.85
C ILE A 375 16.14 15.93 10.39
N ILE A 376 16.50 15.21 9.33
CA ILE A 376 17.82 15.34 8.72
C ILE A 376 17.71 16.19 7.46
N ARG A 377 18.49 17.27 7.38
CA ARG A 377 18.69 18.04 6.15
C ARG A 377 20.09 17.80 5.62
N LEU A 378 20.18 17.40 4.36
CA LEU A 378 21.43 17.32 3.62
C LEU A 378 21.64 18.65 2.92
N ASP A 379 22.71 19.36 3.28
CA ASP A 379 23.13 20.58 2.57
C ASP A 379 23.91 20.15 1.32
N ARG A 380 23.19 19.72 0.28
CA ARG A 380 23.74 19.59 -1.08
C ARG A 380 22.77 20.21 -2.08
N GLU A 381 23.31 20.82 -3.13
CA GLU A 381 22.49 21.25 -4.26
C GLU A 381 21.76 20.04 -4.86
N PRO A 382 20.46 20.16 -5.18
CA PRO A 382 19.72 19.06 -5.80
C PRO A 382 20.41 18.63 -7.10
N ILE A 383 20.65 17.32 -7.24
CA ILE A 383 21.14 16.75 -8.49
C ILE A 383 19.94 16.64 -9.44
N GLY A 384 19.74 17.66 -10.26
CA GLY A 384 18.71 17.71 -11.31
C GLY A 384 17.71 18.85 -11.13
N GLU A 385 17.16 19.32 -12.25
CA GLU A 385 16.07 20.31 -12.24
C GLU A 385 14.83 19.72 -11.55
N PRO A 386 14.14 20.48 -10.68
CA PRO A 386 12.85 20.06 -10.15
C PRO A 386 11.87 19.84 -11.29
N TYR A 387 11.26 18.65 -11.33
CA TYR A 387 10.37 18.22 -12.41
C TYR A 387 9.07 19.04 -12.52
N ASP A 388 8.79 19.95 -11.57
CA ASP A 388 7.54 20.71 -11.56
C ASP A 388 7.67 22.08 -10.84
N PRO A 389 7.45 23.22 -11.53
CA PRO A 389 7.48 24.56 -10.95
C PRO A 389 6.47 24.82 -9.84
N GLN A 390 5.39 24.03 -9.73
CA GLN A 390 4.41 24.17 -8.64
C GLN A 390 4.94 23.67 -7.29
N TYR A 391 6.11 23.04 -7.28
CA TYR A 391 6.81 22.57 -6.09
C TYR A 391 8.00 23.46 -5.68
N GLU A 392 8.19 24.63 -6.31
CA GLU A 392 9.21 25.62 -5.87
C GLU A 392 8.98 26.05 -4.40
N ASP A 393 7.72 26.19 -3.96
CA ASP A 393 7.39 26.44 -2.55
C ASP A 393 7.28 25.17 -1.69
N ALA A 394 7.16 23.98 -2.31
CA ALA A 394 7.21 22.69 -1.62
C ALA A 394 8.65 22.28 -1.22
N GLY A 395 9.67 22.97 -1.74
CA GLY A 395 11.05 22.93 -1.23
C GLY A 395 11.19 23.27 0.26
N LYS A 396 10.12 23.74 0.92
CA LYS A 396 10.07 24.01 2.36
C LYS A 396 9.41 22.92 3.20
N TRP A 397 8.73 21.92 2.62
CA TRP A 397 7.86 21.01 3.38
C TRP A 397 8.18 19.51 3.35
N TYR A 398 9.10 19.02 2.53
CA TYR A 398 9.40 17.58 2.54
C TYR A 398 10.89 17.26 2.61
N THR A 399 11.37 17.20 3.85
CA THR A 399 12.45 16.31 4.29
C THR A 399 12.18 15.90 5.74
N GLU A 400 10.91 15.65 6.11
CA GLU A 400 10.58 15.06 7.41
C GLU A 400 10.88 13.56 7.40
N ALA A 401 12.18 13.27 7.45
CA ALA A 401 12.78 11.96 7.41
C ALA A 401 13.05 11.46 8.83
N THR A 402 12.33 10.46 9.32
CA THR A 402 12.83 9.63 10.43
C THR A 402 13.90 8.72 9.84
N ALA A 403 15.17 9.12 9.94
CA ALA A 403 16.26 8.39 9.32
C ALA A 403 16.62 7.13 10.12
N LEU A 404 16.63 5.99 9.43
CA LEU A 404 17.34 4.78 9.83
C LEU A 404 18.65 4.77 9.04
N PHE A 405 19.80 4.82 9.71
CA PHE A 405 21.08 4.87 9.02
C PHE A 405 21.59 3.46 8.72
N CYS A 406 21.94 3.20 7.45
CA CYS A 406 22.86 2.13 7.08
C CYS A 406 24.11 2.75 6.47
N VAL A 407 25.26 2.57 7.13
CA VAL A 407 26.58 2.87 6.56
C VAL A 407 27.00 1.65 5.74
N ARG A 408 27.15 1.81 4.42
CA ARG A 408 27.64 0.74 3.53
C ARG A 408 29.16 0.56 3.71
N ARG A 409 29.63 -0.69 3.66
CA ARG A 409 31.06 -1.02 3.51
C ARG A 409 31.51 -0.90 2.07
#